data_AF-A0A2G5LCK0-F1
#
_entry.id   AF-A0A2G5LCK0-F1
#
_cell.length_a   1.000
_cell.length_b   1.000
_cell.length_c   1.000
_cell.angle_alpha   90.00
_cell.angle_beta   90.00
_cell.angle_gamma   90.00
#
_symmetry.space_group_name_H-M   'P 1'
#
loop_
_entity.id
_entity.type
_entity.pdbx_description
1 polymer ?
#
loop_
_entity_poly.entity_id
_entity_poly.type
_entity_poly.pdbx_seq_one_letter_code
_entity_poly.pdbx_strand_id
1 'polypeptide(L)'
;MKKNILTLIYIGLICFCSAQKNLVENQIINCQNEIYKGVNYDLKKAINDYEILLIESKLLQDNSGKSYITLLNRILANKNFQIDSLISFYDLDPWYKVNESIKTQIQACVNNQVNHSTKWTRILTELDSVAIEENQPDSTFRILLDNLIESDFELYFYKLKTFLAIEMINSKFGDRQPLPPILSEDN
;
A
#
# COMPACT_ATOMS: atom_id res chain seq x y z
N MET A 1 -13.15 -21.95 48.12
CA MET A 1 -11.89 -21.55 47.47
C MET A 1 -12.20 -21.18 46.01
N LYS A 2 -12.36 -19.87 45.72
CA LYS A 2 -12.69 -19.34 44.39
C LYS A 2 -11.83 -18.08 44.14
N LYS A 3 -10.54 -18.26 43.99
CA LYS A 3 -9.59 -17.27 43.45
C LYS A 3 -8.51 -18.10 42.76
N ASN A 4 -8.05 -17.65 41.58
CA ASN A 4 -6.96 -18.22 40.75
C ASN A 4 -7.37 -18.83 39.39
N ILE A 5 -8.45 -18.36 38.75
CA ILE A 5 -8.66 -18.61 37.30
C ILE A 5 -8.30 -17.39 36.43
N LEU A 6 -8.24 -16.17 37.00
CA LEU A 6 -7.98 -14.96 36.22
C LEU A 6 -6.54 -14.80 35.71
N THR A 7 -5.55 -15.45 36.34
CA THR A 7 -4.13 -15.25 36.02
C THR A 7 -3.68 -15.99 34.75
N LEU A 8 -4.42 -17.02 34.33
CA LEU A 8 -4.06 -17.85 33.16
C LEU A 8 -4.42 -17.20 31.82
N ILE A 9 -5.33 -16.21 31.81
CA ILE A 9 -5.75 -15.49 30.60
C ILE A 9 -4.71 -14.43 30.18
N TYR A 10 -3.93 -13.88 31.13
CA TYR A 10 -2.94 -12.83 30.84
C TYR A 10 -1.67 -13.33 30.16
N ILE A 11 -1.29 -14.61 30.33
CA ILE A 11 -0.06 -15.17 29.76
C ILE A 11 -0.24 -15.57 28.29
N GLY A 12 -1.48 -15.85 27.84
CA GLY A 12 -1.79 -16.21 26.46
C GLY A 12 -1.72 -15.05 25.46
N LEU A 13 -1.77 -13.80 25.93
CA LEU A 13 -1.82 -12.60 25.08
C LEU A 13 -0.45 -12.09 24.60
N ILE A 14 0.66 -12.58 25.16
CA ILE A 14 1.99 -12.02 24.91
C ILE A 14 2.72 -12.73 23.74
N CYS A 15 2.19 -13.84 23.22
CA CYS A 15 2.91 -14.67 22.23
C CYS A 15 2.59 -14.39 20.75
N PHE A 16 1.61 -13.55 20.42
CA PHE A 16 1.17 -13.36 19.02
C PHE A 16 1.92 -12.28 18.24
N CYS A 17 2.75 -11.43 18.87
CA CYS A 17 3.45 -10.34 18.14
C CYS A 17 4.70 -10.77 17.36
N SER A 18 5.21 -11.99 17.54
CA SER A 18 6.47 -12.43 16.93
C SER A 18 6.31 -12.90 15.49
N ALA A 19 5.16 -13.48 15.15
CA ALA A 19 4.91 -14.09 13.84
C ALA A 19 4.80 -13.06 12.71
N GLN A 20 4.21 -11.88 12.99
CA GLN A 20 4.06 -10.84 11.98
C GLN A 20 5.41 -10.20 11.59
N LYS A 21 6.37 -10.04 12.52
CA LYS A 21 7.66 -9.37 12.24
C LYS A 21 8.49 -10.03 11.14
N ASN A 22 8.30 -11.33 10.89
CA ASN A 22 9.13 -12.10 9.95
C ASN A 22 8.44 -12.38 8.60
N LEU A 23 7.31 -11.75 8.34
CA LEU A 23 6.66 -11.80 7.04
C LEU A 23 7.50 -11.07 5.99
N VAL A 24 7.57 -11.63 4.78
CA VAL A 24 8.33 -11.09 3.65
C VAL A 24 7.91 -9.66 3.33
N GLU A 25 6.62 -9.36 3.47
CA GLU A 25 6.03 -8.03 3.32
C GLU A 25 6.66 -6.99 4.26
N ASN A 26 6.93 -7.38 5.51
CA ASN A 26 7.60 -6.52 6.48
C ASN A 26 9.08 -6.35 6.16
N GLN A 27 9.74 -7.39 5.66
CA GLN A 27 11.13 -7.32 5.22
C GLN A 27 11.28 -6.35 4.04
N ILE A 28 10.37 -6.41 3.07
CA ILE A 28 10.32 -5.48 1.93
C ILE A 28 10.17 -4.05 2.43
N ILE A 29 9.13 -3.74 3.22
CA ILE A 29 8.89 -2.38 3.69
C ILE A 29 10.04 -1.86 4.55
N ASN A 30 10.59 -2.69 5.44
CA ASN A 30 11.71 -2.27 6.28
C ASN A 30 12.93 -1.94 5.43
N CYS A 31 13.27 -2.79 4.46
CA CYS A 31 14.40 -2.58 3.58
C CYS A 31 14.24 -1.31 2.72
N GLN A 32 13.05 -1.06 2.15
CA GLN A 32 12.77 0.19 1.44
C GLN A 32 12.88 1.41 2.37
N ASN A 33 12.31 1.33 3.58
CA ASN A 33 12.27 2.44 4.52
C ASN A 33 13.66 2.80 5.06
N GLU A 34 14.55 1.84 5.27
CA GLU A 34 15.93 2.11 5.67
C GLU A 34 16.72 2.83 4.57
N ILE A 35 16.53 2.44 3.30
CA ILE A 35 17.13 3.16 2.16
C ILE A 35 16.62 4.60 2.08
N TYR A 36 15.31 4.80 2.20
CA TYR A 36 14.72 6.15 2.19
C TYR A 36 15.18 7.03 3.36
N LYS A 37 15.32 6.45 4.57
CA LYS A 37 15.84 7.18 5.73
C LYS A 37 17.26 7.67 5.51
N GLY A 38 18.09 6.92 4.78
CA GLY A 38 19.44 7.34 4.39
C GLY A 38 19.47 8.62 3.55
N VAL A 39 18.34 9.02 2.95
CA VAL A 39 18.17 10.26 2.17
C VAL A 39 17.06 11.15 2.73
N ASN A 40 16.80 11.09 4.04
CA ASN A 40 15.87 11.94 4.79
C ASN A 40 14.38 11.82 4.39
N TYR A 41 13.96 10.66 3.87
CA TYR A 41 12.55 10.33 3.65
C TYR A 41 12.09 9.19 4.55
N ASP A 42 10.80 9.15 4.87
CA ASP A 42 10.19 8.07 5.67
C ASP A 42 8.94 7.53 4.96
N LEU A 43 9.07 6.33 4.39
CA LEU A 43 8.00 5.68 3.65
C LEU A 43 6.82 5.31 4.56
N LYS A 44 7.10 4.83 5.78
CA LYS A 44 6.03 4.47 6.73
C LYS A 44 5.26 5.72 7.15
N LYS A 45 5.95 6.83 7.35
CA LYS A 45 5.30 8.12 7.61
C LYS A 45 4.43 8.54 6.43
N ALA A 46 4.93 8.47 5.19
CA ALA A 46 4.14 8.80 4.00
C ALA A 46 2.86 7.96 3.88
N ILE A 47 2.93 6.65 4.17
CA ILE A 47 1.77 5.75 4.18
C ILE A 47 0.77 6.18 5.27
N ASN A 48 1.24 6.48 6.49
CA ASN A 48 0.36 6.91 7.58
C ASN A 48 -0.28 8.28 7.31
N ASP A 49 0.48 9.23 6.78
CA ASP A 49 -0.01 10.56 6.44
C ASP A 49 -1.12 10.45 5.39
N TYR A 50 -0.95 9.61 4.37
CA TYR A 50 -1.99 9.38 3.37
C TYR A 50 -3.22 8.65 3.93
N GLU A 51 -3.03 7.66 4.79
CA GLU A 51 -4.15 7.00 5.49
C GLU A 51 -4.99 8.02 6.28
N ILE A 52 -4.35 8.97 6.95
CA ILE A 52 -5.03 10.06 7.65
C ILE A 52 -5.82 10.93 6.67
N LEU A 53 -5.24 11.33 5.54
CA LEU A 53 -5.95 12.11 4.51
C LEU A 53 -7.18 11.37 3.97
N LEU A 54 -7.08 10.05 3.75
CA LEU A 54 -8.22 9.23 3.32
C LEU A 54 -9.32 9.15 4.39
N ILE A 55 -8.97 9.16 5.67
CA ILE A 55 -9.93 9.21 6.78
C ILE A 55 -10.60 10.59 6.88
N GLU A 56 -9.81 11.66 6.83
CA GLU A 56 -10.29 13.04 6.90
C GLU A 56 -11.24 13.37 5.73
N SER A 57 -10.96 12.83 4.54
CA SER A 57 -11.82 12.92 3.36
C SER A 57 -13.00 11.94 3.35
N LYS A 58 -13.15 11.10 4.39
CA LYS A 58 -14.22 10.11 4.53
C LYS A 58 -14.23 9.05 3.42
N LEU A 59 -13.08 8.82 2.78
CA LEU A 59 -12.88 7.69 1.87
C LEU A 59 -12.69 6.41 2.68
N LEU A 60 -11.87 6.47 3.74
CA LEU A 60 -11.80 5.48 4.81
C LEU A 60 -12.63 5.97 6.01
N GLN A 61 -13.24 5.04 6.73
CA GLN A 61 -13.93 5.36 7.99
C GLN A 61 -12.93 5.49 9.15
N ASP A 62 -11.91 4.64 9.15
CA ASP A 62 -10.82 4.56 10.13
C ASP A 62 -9.63 3.80 9.52
N ASN A 63 -8.63 3.46 10.34
CA ASN A 63 -7.44 2.70 9.94
C ASN A 63 -7.63 1.17 10.00
N SER A 64 -8.85 0.67 10.18
CA SER A 64 -9.11 -0.77 10.21
C SER A 64 -9.08 -1.37 8.80
N GLY A 65 -8.67 -2.65 8.69
CA GLY A 65 -8.72 -3.36 7.42
C GLY A 65 -10.12 -3.41 6.78
N LYS A 66 -11.17 -3.42 7.60
CA LYS A 66 -12.55 -3.31 7.13
C LYS A 66 -12.81 -2.04 6.33
N SER A 67 -12.22 -0.91 6.74
CA SER A 67 -12.35 0.36 6.01
C SER A 67 -11.74 0.27 4.61
N TYR A 68 -10.59 -0.42 4.46
CA TYR A 68 -9.96 -0.66 3.16
C TYR A 68 -10.82 -1.54 2.26
N ILE A 69 -11.30 -2.69 2.77
CA ILE A 69 -12.19 -3.59 2.02
C ILE A 69 -13.46 -2.86 1.59
N THR A 70 -14.02 -2.02 2.47
CA THR A 70 -15.20 -1.21 2.17
C THR A 70 -14.92 -0.21 1.05
N LEU A 71 -13.79 0.50 1.09
CA LEU A 71 -13.38 1.43 0.05
C LEU A 71 -13.21 0.72 -1.31
N LEU A 72 -12.50 -0.40 -1.34
CA LEU A 72 -12.30 -1.20 -2.56
C LEU A 72 -13.64 -1.65 -3.17
N ASN A 73 -14.58 -2.12 -2.33
CA ASN A 73 -15.92 -2.49 -2.79
C ASN A 73 -16.70 -1.29 -3.33
N ARG A 74 -16.59 -0.11 -2.69
CA ARG A 74 -17.23 1.13 -3.17
C ARG A 74 -16.70 1.55 -4.54
N ILE A 75 -15.39 1.40 -4.77
CA ILE A 75 -14.76 1.69 -6.06
C ILE A 75 -15.32 0.76 -7.14
N LEU A 76 -15.38 -0.55 -6.89
CA LEU A 76 -15.92 -1.52 -7.85
C LEU A 76 -17.42 -1.33 -8.13
N ALA A 77 -18.20 -0.94 -7.12
CA ALA A 77 -19.64 -0.76 -7.26
C ALA A 77 -20.01 0.51 -8.04
N ASN A 78 -19.12 1.51 -8.11
CA ASN A 78 -19.35 2.77 -8.78
C ASN A 78 -18.34 3.00 -9.91
N LYS A 79 -18.76 2.78 -11.16
CA LYS A 79 -17.91 3.01 -12.35
C LYS A 79 -17.38 4.44 -12.50
N ASN A 80 -18.07 5.41 -11.90
CA ASN A 80 -17.72 6.83 -11.87
C ASN A 80 -17.15 7.25 -10.51
N PHE A 81 -16.62 6.30 -9.74
CA PHE A 81 -15.96 6.62 -8.47
C PHE A 81 -14.77 7.55 -8.74
N GLN A 82 -14.76 8.69 -8.06
CA GLN A 82 -13.70 9.68 -8.15
C GLN A 82 -13.17 9.96 -6.76
N ILE A 83 -11.89 10.27 -6.70
CA ILE A 83 -11.22 10.78 -5.51
C ILE A 83 -10.87 12.23 -5.83
N ASP A 84 -11.03 13.09 -4.84
CA ASP A 84 -10.61 14.48 -4.97
C ASP A 84 -9.13 14.50 -5.40
N SER A 85 -8.84 15.17 -6.52
CA SER A 85 -7.49 15.20 -7.11
C SER A 85 -6.45 15.82 -6.19
N LEU A 86 -6.88 16.61 -5.20
CA LEU A 86 -6.06 17.16 -4.13
C LEU A 86 -5.53 16.09 -3.15
N ILE A 87 -6.06 14.87 -3.19
CA ILE A 87 -5.66 13.76 -2.33
C ILE A 87 -4.81 12.80 -3.17
N SER A 88 -3.51 13.05 -3.18
CA SER A 88 -2.51 12.33 -3.96
C SER A 88 -1.47 11.66 -3.07
N PHE A 89 -1.32 10.35 -3.22
CA PHE A 89 -0.21 9.63 -2.60
C PHE A 89 1.13 10.01 -3.23
N TYR A 90 1.17 10.37 -4.52
CA TYR A 90 2.42 10.77 -5.19
C TYR A 90 3.11 11.98 -4.55
N ASP A 91 2.32 12.88 -3.97
CA ASP A 91 2.85 14.06 -3.29
C ASP A 91 3.56 13.69 -1.98
N LEU A 92 3.23 12.53 -1.42
CA LEU A 92 3.82 11.99 -0.18
C LEU A 92 4.90 10.95 -0.47
N ASP A 93 4.73 10.13 -1.51
CA ASP A 93 5.58 9.00 -1.85
C ASP A 93 7.03 9.41 -2.14
N PRO A 94 8.00 8.96 -1.32
CA PRO A 94 9.41 9.22 -1.54
C PRO A 94 9.94 8.77 -2.91
N TRP A 95 9.30 7.80 -3.58
CA TRP A 95 9.71 7.30 -4.90
C TRP A 95 9.87 8.43 -5.93
N TYR A 96 9.00 9.44 -5.87
CA TYR A 96 8.99 10.57 -6.82
C TYR A 96 9.95 11.70 -6.42
N LYS A 97 10.62 11.59 -5.28
CA LYS A 97 11.46 12.65 -4.69
C LYS A 97 12.94 12.27 -4.63
N VAL A 98 13.27 11.03 -4.96
CA VAL A 98 14.64 10.50 -4.92
C VAL A 98 15.21 10.33 -6.32
N ASN A 99 16.55 10.34 -6.40
CA ASN A 99 17.26 10.10 -7.66
C ASN A 99 17.26 8.61 -8.08
N GLU A 100 17.68 8.35 -9.31
CA GLU A 100 17.69 7.00 -9.89
C GLU A 100 18.60 5.99 -9.15
N SER A 101 19.68 6.45 -8.52
CA SER A 101 20.54 5.56 -7.73
C SER A 101 19.79 4.97 -6.53
N ILE A 102 19.01 5.80 -5.82
CA ILE A 102 18.18 5.36 -4.71
C ILE A 102 17.06 4.44 -5.20
N LYS A 103 16.41 4.77 -6.31
CA LYS A 103 15.39 3.90 -6.94
C LYS A 103 15.95 2.52 -7.28
N THR A 104 17.16 2.47 -7.82
CA THR A 104 17.85 1.21 -8.15
C THR A 104 18.12 0.37 -6.90
N GLN A 105 18.56 0.99 -5.80
CA GLN A 105 18.75 0.30 -4.52
C GLN A 105 17.43 -0.26 -3.97
N ILE A 106 16.35 0.51 -4.07
CA ILE A 106 15.01 0.07 -3.68
C ILE A 106 14.54 -1.10 -4.53
N GLN A 107 14.71 -1.04 -5.85
CA GLN A 107 14.35 -2.13 -6.74
C GLN A 107 15.14 -3.41 -6.43
N ALA A 108 16.46 -3.30 -6.21
CA ALA A 108 17.27 -4.44 -5.81
C ALA A 108 16.78 -5.06 -4.49
N CYS A 109 16.46 -4.21 -3.52
CA CYS A 109 15.86 -4.60 -2.24
C CYS A 109 14.54 -5.37 -2.41
N VAL A 110 13.61 -4.86 -3.24
CA VAL A 110 12.32 -5.51 -3.50
C VAL A 110 12.51 -6.82 -4.26
N ASN A 111 13.31 -6.84 -5.33
CA ASN A 111 13.49 -8.01 -6.19
C ASN A 111 14.09 -9.21 -5.44
N ASN A 112 14.93 -8.96 -4.45
CA ASN A 112 15.50 -10.00 -3.59
C ASN A 112 14.47 -10.69 -2.68
N GLN A 113 13.27 -10.10 -2.53
CA GLN A 113 12.27 -10.54 -1.55
C GLN A 113 10.92 -10.86 -2.19
N VAL A 114 10.57 -10.22 -3.31
CA VAL A 114 9.20 -10.26 -3.89
C VAL A 114 8.74 -11.68 -4.24
N ASN A 115 9.65 -12.53 -4.72
CA ASN A 115 9.36 -13.92 -5.08
C ASN A 115 9.13 -14.83 -3.86
N HIS A 116 9.40 -14.33 -2.65
CA HIS A 116 9.21 -15.08 -1.41
C HIS A 116 7.82 -14.82 -0.81
N SER A 117 7.08 -13.80 -1.28
CA SER A 117 5.69 -13.56 -0.88
C SER A 117 4.75 -14.34 -1.80
N THR A 118 4.31 -15.52 -1.35
CA THR A 118 3.38 -16.36 -2.12
C THR A 118 2.09 -15.62 -2.48
N LYS A 119 1.54 -14.84 -1.55
CA LYS A 119 0.31 -14.06 -1.78
C LYS A 119 0.54 -12.94 -2.79
N TRP A 120 1.60 -12.16 -2.65
CA TRP A 120 1.86 -11.06 -3.60
C TRP A 120 2.26 -11.58 -4.98
N THR A 121 3.03 -12.67 -5.07
CA THR A 121 3.32 -13.33 -6.34
C THR A 121 2.05 -13.79 -7.04
N ARG A 122 1.06 -14.31 -6.30
CA ARG A 122 -0.25 -14.66 -6.87
C ARG A 122 -0.99 -13.43 -7.40
N ILE A 123 -1.05 -12.36 -6.62
CA ILE A 123 -1.65 -11.08 -7.06
C ILE A 123 -0.98 -10.55 -8.34
N LEU A 124 0.35 -10.54 -8.39
CA LEU A 124 1.10 -10.12 -9.58
C LEU A 124 0.79 -11.00 -10.79
N THR A 125 0.75 -12.32 -10.60
CA THR A 125 0.42 -13.27 -11.69
C THR A 125 -0.98 -13.01 -12.26
N GLU A 126 -1.96 -12.75 -11.40
CA GLU A 126 -3.32 -12.39 -11.82
C GLU A 126 -3.34 -11.04 -12.54
N LEU A 127 -2.63 -10.02 -12.03
CA LEU A 127 -2.53 -8.72 -12.69
C LEU A 127 -1.90 -8.82 -14.08
N ASP A 128 -0.80 -9.57 -14.22
CA ASP A 128 -0.12 -9.78 -15.51
C ASP A 128 -1.04 -10.49 -16.52
N SER A 129 -1.89 -11.40 -16.05
CA SER A 129 -2.85 -12.10 -16.92
C SER A 129 -3.94 -11.18 -17.48
N VAL A 130 -4.31 -10.12 -16.73
CA VAL A 130 -5.36 -9.17 -17.14
C VAL A 130 -4.78 -7.94 -17.83
N ALA A 131 -3.50 -7.59 -17.60
CA ALA A 131 -2.82 -6.49 -18.29
C ALA A 131 -2.75 -6.68 -19.82
N ILE A 132 -2.88 -7.92 -20.29
CA ILE A 132 -2.96 -8.27 -21.73
C ILE A 132 -4.30 -7.82 -22.35
N GLU A 133 -5.34 -7.57 -21.55
CA GLU A 133 -6.72 -7.29 -21.99
C GLU A 133 -7.18 -5.81 -21.80
N GLU A 134 -6.25 -4.85 -21.83
CA GLU A 134 -6.45 -3.39 -21.64
C GLU A 134 -6.52 -2.92 -20.16
N ASN A 135 -5.93 -1.75 -19.90
CA ASN A 135 -5.85 -1.07 -18.61
C ASN A 135 -7.23 -0.79 -17.98
N GLN A 136 -7.80 -1.77 -17.30
CA GLN A 136 -9.06 -1.61 -16.56
C GLN A 136 -8.78 -1.53 -15.05
N PRO A 137 -8.84 -0.34 -14.42
CA PRO A 137 -8.66 -0.20 -12.97
C PRO A 137 -9.58 -1.14 -12.17
N ASP A 138 -10.77 -1.41 -12.70
CA ASP A 138 -11.76 -2.33 -12.17
C ASP A 138 -11.20 -3.76 -11.96
N SER A 139 -10.29 -4.25 -12.81
CA SER A 139 -9.68 -5.58 -12.63
C SER A 139 -8.65 -5.58 -11.49
N THR A 140 -7.84 -4.53 -11.38
CA THR A 140 -6.87 -4.37 -10.28
C THR A 140 -7.56 -4.40 -8.92
N PHE A 141 -8.65 -3.64 -8.75
CA PHE A 141 -9.39 -3.61 -7.49
C PHE A 141 -10.07 -4.94 -7.16
N ARG A 142 -10.56 -5.66 -8.18
CA ARG A 142 -11.13 -6.99 -8.00
C ARG A 142 -10.09 -8.00 -7.54
N ILE A 143 -8.93 -8.04 -8.19
CA ILE A 143 -7.83 -8.92 -7.81
C ILE A 143 -7.39 -8.64 -6.36
N LEU A 144 -7.28 -7.36 -5.96
CA LEU A 144 -6.98 -7.01 -4.58
C LEU A 144 -8.04 -7.53 -3.60
N LEU A 145 -9.33 -7.37 -3.90
CA LEU A 145 -10.42 -7.86 -3.05
C LEU A 145 -10.50 -9.38 -2.95
N ASP A 146 -10.19 -10.09 -4.03
CA ASP A 146 -10.22 -11.55 -4.07
C ASP A 146 -9.05 -12.18 -3.29
N ASN A 147 -7.97 -11.41 -3.09
CA ASN A 147 -6.72 -11.90 -2.51
C ASN A 147 -6.41 -11.36 -1.11
N LEU A 148 -6.96 -10.20 -0.74
CA LEU A 148 -6.69 -9.54 0.53
C LEU A 148 -7.87 -9.67 1.49
N ILE A 149 -7.53 -9.87 2.76
CA ILE A 149 -8.48 -9.86 3.88
C ILE A 149 -8.18 -8.70 4.83
N GLU A 150 -9.08 -8.41 5.76
CA GLU A 150 -8.94 -7.27 6.67
C GLU A 150 -7.60 -7.26 7.44
N SER A 151 -7.13 -8.43 7.91
CA SER A 151 -5.86 -8.52 8.66
C SER A 151 -4.62 -8.22 7.82
N ASP A 152 -4.70 -8.30 6.48
CA ASP A 152 -3.58 -7.93 5.62
C ASP A 152 -3.25 -6.44 5.73
N PHE A 153 -4.25 -5.60 6.00
CA PHE A 153 -4.07 -4.16 6.15
C PHE A 153 -3.43 -3.74 7.49
N GLU A 154 -3.07 -4.69 8.35
CA GLU A 154 -2.13 -4.43 9.46
C GLU A 154 -0.69 -4.21 8.93
N LEU A 155 -0.39 -4.67 7.71
CA LEU A 155 0.91 -4.55 7.08
C LEU A 155 0.97 -3.32 6.18
N TYR A 156 1.99 -2.48 6.39
CA TYR A 156 2.30 -1.32 5.55
C TYR A 156 2.42 -1.68 4.06
N PHE A 157 2.88 -2.90 3.76
CA PHE A 157 3.02 -3.38 2.39
C PHE A 157 1.69 -3.34 1.64
N TYR A 158 0.63 -3.94 2.21
CA TYR A 158 -0.66 -3.99 1.55
C TYR A 158 -1.36 -2.63 1.53
N LYS A 159 -1.17 -1.80 2.58
CA LYS A 159 -1.58 -0.38 2.54
C LYS A 159 -0.96 0.35 1.35
N LEU A 160 0.36 0.28 1.20
CA LEU A 160 1.10 0.90 0.09
C LEU A 160 0.60 0.42 -1.27
N LYS A 161 0.43 -0.90 -1.47
CA LYS A 161 -0.05 -1.45 -2.74
C LYS A 161 -1.47 -0.97 -3.05
N THR A 162 -2.34 -0.90 -2.05
CA THR A 162 -3.69 -0.36 -2.23
C THR A 162 -3.68 1.13 -2.55
N PHE A 163 -2.82 1.94 -1.94
CA PHE A 163 -2.70 3.36 -2.25
C PHE A 163 -2.21 3.59 -3.68
N LEU A 164 -1.21 2.83 -4.14
CA LEU A 164 -0.76 2.88 -5.52
C LEU A 164 -1.86 2.46 -6.52
N ALA A 165 -2.68 1.46 -6.16
CA ALA A 165 -3.84 1.09 -6.98
C ALA A 165 -4.90 2.20 -7.01
N ILE A 166 -5.16 2.85 -5.87
CA ILE A 166 -6.08 3.99 -5.77
C ILE A 166 -5.66 5.14 -6.70
N GLU A 167 -4.36 5.43 -6.83
CA GLU A 167 -3.87 6.46 -7.76
C GLU A 167 -4.22 6.18 -9.23
N MET A 168 -4.44 4.91 -9.60
CA MET A 168 -4.92 4.56 -10.95
C MET A 168 -6.32 5.13 -11.22
N ILE A 169 -7.15 5.35 -10.19
CA ILE A 169 -8.47 6.00 -10.35
C ILE A 169 -8.29 7.44 -10.80
N ASN A 170 -7.37 8.18 -10.17
CA ASN A 170 -7.11 9.58 -10.52
C ASN A 170 -6.61 9.71 -11.96
N SER A 171 -5.82 8.73 -12.44
CA SER A 171 -5.40 8.70 -13.86
C SER A 171 -6.54 8.40 -14.85
N LYS A 172 -7.59 7.67 -14.44
CA LYS A 172 -8.73 7.29 -15.29
C LYS A 172 -9.58 8.50 -15.72
N PHE A 173 -9.64 9.54 -14.89
CA PHE A 173 -10.51 10.71 -15.11
C PHE A 173 -9.75 11.98 -15.56
N GLY A 174 -8.44 11.89 -15.82
CA GLY A 174 -7.71 12.89 -16.61
C GLY A 174 -7.26 14.16 -15.89
N ASP A 175 -7.51 14.31 -14.58
CA ASP A 175 -7.15 15.54 -13.84
C ASP A 175 -5.66 15.65 -13.47
N ARG A 176 -4.82 14.69 -13.88
CA ARG A 176 -3.37 14.85 -13.83
C ARG A 176 -2.81 14.77 -15.22
N GLN A 177 -2.46 15.93 -15.77
CA GLN A 177 -1.39 15.96 -16.76
C GLN A 177 -0.18 15.26 -16.13
N PRO A 178 0.48 14.32 -16.83
CA PRO A 178 1.81 13.90 -16.41
C PRO A 178 2.62 15.18 -16.21
N LEU A 179 3.29 15.31 -15.06
CA LEU A 179 4.17 16.44 -14.78
C LEU A 179 4.95 16.74 -16.07
N PRO A 180 4.97 18.01 -16.53
CA PRO A 180 5.73 18.33 -17.72
C PRO A 180 7.14 17.78 -17.54
N PRO A 181 7.75 17.18 -18.58
CA PRO A 181 9.14 16.75 -18.49
C PRO A 181 9.91 17.91 -17.90
N ILE A 182 10.69 17.64 -16.85
CA ILE A 182 11.58 18.63 -16.25
C ILE A 182 12.33 19.22 -17.44
N LEU A 183 11.98 20.47 -17.79
CA LEU A 183 12.77 21.23 -18.72
C LEU A 183 14.14 21.23 -18.08
N SER A 184 15.08 20.57 -18.73
CA SER A 184 16.47 20.86 -18.51
C SER A 184 16.62 22.36 -18.81
N GLU A 185 16.54 23.19 -17.79
CA GLU A 185 17.11 24.53 -17.86
C GLU A 185 18.62 24.36 -17.86
N ASP A 186 19.11 24.11 -19.09
CA ASP A 186 20.19 24.79 -19.77
C ASP A 186 21.30 25.43 -18.92
N ASN A 187 22.53 24.96 -19.13
CA ASN A 187 23.71 25.72 -19.63
C ASN A 187 25.02 24.98 -19.35
#